data_AF-A0A1F9SAV6-F1
#
_entry.id   AF-A0A1F9SAV6-F1
#
_cell.length_a   1.000
_cell.length_b   1.000
_cell.length_c   1.000
_cell.angle_alpha   90.00
_cell.angle_beta   90.00
_cell.angle_gamma   90.00
#
_symmetry.space_group_name_H-M   'P 1'
#
loop_
_entity.id
_entity.type
_entity.pdbx_description
1 polymer ?
#
loop_
_entity_poly.entity_id
_entity_poly.type
_entity_poly.pdbx_seq_one_letter_code
_entity_poly.pdbx_strand_id
1 'polypeptide(L)'
;MKISAAALAALFFSAPVFAGGWAPEVSLETLSAIEIPAPAMAAKAGPRDGQNYSGAEELLIKEFAITEIGMDVPESEVMRQTAYYANAFCFEHALRLALNDLLENYSDRTSPLARELAAMGALEKPTKSQLKTARQKLLDTLNRAGSLVSLVRPYKQYQPLNGETVEKNWIFFLRLEGAYYWAVVDRSGEKAAYVYGMN
;
A
#
# COMPACT_ATOMS: atom_id res chain seq x y z
N MET A 1 51.28 -61.02 -30.16
CA MET A 1 52.33 -61.21 -29.14
C MET A 1 53.17 -59.94 -29.04
N LYS A 2 53.08 -59.23 -27.90
CA LYS A 2 54.17 -58.68 -27.08
C LYS A 2 53.58 -57.62 -26.14
N ILE A 3 53.91 -57.78 -24.87
CA ILE A 3 53.37 -57.10 -23.68
C ILE A 3 54.44 -56.11 -23.18
N SER A 4 53.99 -55.09 -22.42
CA SER A 4 54.74 -54.18 -21.52
C SER A 4 55.50 -53.02 -22.20
N ALA A 5 55.59 -51.81 -21.62
CA ALA A 5 55.57 -51.45 -20.19
C ALA A 5 54.98 -50.04 -19.94
N ALA A 6 54.68 -49.80 -18.66
CA ALA A 6 54.04 -48.65 -18.05
C ALA A 6 54.84 -47.33 -18.13
N ALA A 7 54.11 -46.21 -18.11
CA ALA A 7 54.54 -45.00 -17.40
C ALA A 7 53.30 -44.24 -16.92
N LEU A 8 53.24 -44.07 -15.61
CA LEU A 8 52.27 -43.34 -14.81
C LEU A 8 52.49 -41.83 -15.01
N ALA A 9 51.46 -41.06 -15.33
CA ALA A 9 51.48 -39.61 -15.12
C ALA A 9 50.06 -39.12 -14.82
N ALA A 10 49.80 -38.90 -13.54
CA ALA A 10 48.61 -38.27 -13.02
C ALA A 10 48.53 -36.83 -13.55
N LEU A 11 47.58 -36.54 -14.42
CA LEU A 11 47.19 -35.17 -14.75
C LEU A 11 46.22 -34.69 -13.68
N PHE A 12 46.77 -34.01 -12.68
CA PHE A 12 46.03 -33.11 -11.82
C PHE A 12 45.44 -31.99 -12.70
N PHE A 13 44.11 -31.92 -12.76
CA PHE A 13 43.42 -30.72 -13.20
C PHE A 13 43.65 -29.63 -12.15
N SER A 14 44.61 -28.74 -12.38
CA SER A 14 44.67 -27.46 -11.70
C SER A 14 43.64 -26.52 -12.34
N ALA A 15 42.40 -26.62 -11.88
CA ALA A 15 41.41 -25.56 -12.10
C ALA A 15 41.83 -24.32 -11.28
N PRO A 16 41.74 -23.11 -11.83
CA PRO A 16 42.14 -21.89 -11.13
C PRO A 16 41.25 -21.64 -9.91
N VAL A 17 41.90 -21.42 -8.77
CA VAL A 17 41.32 -20.95 -7.50
C VAL A 17 40.84 -19.52 -7.67
N PHE A 18 39.64 -19.34 -8.21
CA PHE A 18 38.90 -18.06 -8.15
C PHE A 18 37.40 -18.34 -8.10
N ALA A 19 36.94 -18.83 -6.95
CA ALA A 19 35.52 -18.82 -6.58
C ALA A 19 35.38 -18.81 -5.05
N GLY A 20 36.15 -17.95 -4.37
CA GLY A 20 35.97 -17.66 -2.95
C GLY A 20 35.56 -16.20 -2.80
N GLY A 21 34.28 -15.93 -2.56
CA GLY A 21 33.87 -14.59 -2.11
C GLY A 21 32.51 -14.04 -2.54
N TRP A 22 31.64 -14.78 -3.23
CA TRP A 22 30.36 -14.22 -3.72
C TRP A 22 29.08 -14.92 -3.21
N ALA A 23 29.21 -15.89 -2.31
CA ALA A 23 28.07 -16.42 -1.56
C ALA A 23 28.47 -16.52 -0.08
N PRO A 24 27.86 -15.74 0.84
CA PRO A 24 28.00 -16.06 2.25
C PRO A 24 27.38 -17.45 2.47
N GLU A 25 28.14 -18.36 3.07
CA GLU A 25 27.66 -19.67 3.48
C GLU A 25 26.46 -19.49 4.41
N VAL A 26 25.28 -19.88 3.95
CA VAL A 26 24.07 -19.90 4.77
C VAL A 26 24.20 -21.09 5.71
N SER A 27 24.63 -20.83 6.94
CA SER A 27 24.67 -21.80 8.04
C SER A 27 23.32 -21.82 8.77
N LEU A 28 22.99 -22.93 9.44
CA LEU A 28 21.81 -22.99 10.33
C LEU A 28 21.85 -21.93 11.45
N GLU A 29 23.03 -21.41 11.78
CA GLU A 29 23.23 -20.34 12.76
C GLU A 29 22.94 -18.94 12.20
N THR A 30 23.03 -18.73 10.88
CA THR A 30 22.67 -17.43 10.23
C THR A 30 21.17 -17.28 9.98
N LEU A 31 20.40 -18.37 10.03
CA LEU A 31 18.93 -18.33 9.95
C LEU A 31 18.25 -17.93 11.27
N SER A 32 18.94 -18.06 12.41
CA SER A 32 18.37 -17.79 13.74
C SER A 32 18.45 -16.33 14.20
N ALA A 33 18.97 -15.41 13.40
CA ALA A 33 19.21 -14.02 13.81
C ALA A 33 18.49 -12.95 12.96
N ILE A 34 17.51 -13.33 12.14
CA ILE A 34 16.60 -12.37 11.53
C ILE A 34 15.38 -12.26 12.45
N GLU A 35 15.52 -11.49 13.52
CA GLU A 35 14.34 -10.89 14.14
C GLU A 35 13.71 -10.00 13.07
N ILE A 36 12.65 -10.49 12.44
CA ILE A 36 11.77 -9.63 11.65
C ILE A 36 11.15 -8.70 12.69
N PRO A 37 11.51 -7.40 12.74
CA PRO A 37 10.88 -6.50 13.67
C PRO A 37 9.39 -6.55 13.39
N ALA A 38 8.58 -6.72 14.44
CA ALA A 38 7.14 -6.62 14.34
C ALA A 38 6.81 -5.35 13.53
N PRO A 39 5.86 -5.42 12.58
CA PRO A 39 5.52 -4.25 11.76
C PRO A 39 5.25 -3.09 12.71
N ALA A 40 6.04 -2.02 12.55
CA ALA A 40 5.90 -0.84 13.37
C ALA A 40 4.42 -0.44 13.36
N MET A 41 3.87 -0.15 14.55
CA MET A 41 2.52 0.40 14.65
C MET A 41 2.42 1.56 13.65
N ALA A 42 1.40 1.50 12.79
CA ALA A 42 1.15 2.55 11.81
C ALA A 42 1.27 3.91 12.49
N ALA A 43 2.11 4.76 11.93
CA ALA A 43 2.34 6.10 12.43
C ALA A 43 1.00 6.82 12.52
N LYS A 44 0.68 7.38 13.69
CA LYS A 44 -0.52 8.22 13.85
C LYS A 44 -0.34 9.48 12.99
N ALA A 45 -1.37 9.84 12.22
CA ALA A 45 -1.47 11.12 11.51
C ALA A 45 -1.80 12.29 12.46
N GLY A 46 -1.23 12.31 13.67
CA GLY A 46 -1.46 13.37 14.63
C GLY A 46 -0.46 14.50 14.48
N PRO A 47 -0.78 15.73 14.93
CA PRO A 47 0.19 16.81 14.97
C PRO A 47 1.45 16.40 15.75
N ARG A 48 2.62 16.39 15.10
CA ARG A 48 3.93 16.22 15.72
C ARG A 48 4.60 17.59 15.80
N ASP A 49 4.55 18.21 16.97
CA ASP A 49 5.25 19.47 17.22
C ASP A 49 6.76 19.25 16.98
N GLY A 50 7.30 19.87 15.92
CA GLY A 50 8.73 19.89 15.61
C GLY A 50 9.27 18.76 14.73
N GLN A 51 8.44 17.85 14.19
CA GLN A 51 8.84 16.92 13.13
C GLN A 51 8.17 17.30 11.80
N ASN A 52 8.88 17.15 10.68
CA ASN A 52 8.30 17.35 9.35
C ASN A 52 7.24 16.27 9.11
N TYR A 53 6.00 16.68 8.86
CA TYR A 53 4.96 15.78 8.38
C TYR A 53 5.32 15.26 6.99
N SER A 54 4.94 14.04 6.69
CA SER A 54 4.88 13.60 5.29
C SER A 54 3.83 14.43 4.54
N GLY A 55 3.99 14.64 3.23
CA GLY A 55 2.99 15.36 2.41
C GLY A 55 1.58 14.73 2.49
N ALA A 56 1.52 13.42 2.73
CA ALA A 56 0.29 12.67 2.96
C ALA A 56 -0.40 13.05 4.29
N GLU A 57 0.35 13.10 5.38
CA GLU A 57 -0.16 13.52 6.70
C GLU A 57 -0.62 14.98 6.66
N GLU A 58 0.15 15.86 6.04
CA GLU A 58 -0.20 17.28 5.90
C GLU A 58 -1.53 17.46 5.15
N LEU A 59 -1.72 16.74 4.05
CA LEU A 59 -2.95 16.76 3.26
C LEU A 59 -4.16 16.30 4.08
N LEU A 60 -4.04 15.18 4.81
CA LEU A 60 -5.13 14.66 5.64
C LEU A 60 -5.54 15.65 6.74
N ILE A 61 -4.57 16.25 7.42
CA ILE A 61 -4.83 17.19 8.51
C ILE A 61 -5.39 18.51 7.97
N LYS A 62 -4.75 19.12 6.97
CA LYS A 62 -5.08 20.49 6.53
C LYS A 62 -6.31 20.55 5.64
N GLU A 63 -6.52 19.57 4.77
CA GLU A 63 -7.62 19.62 3.80
C GLU A 63 -8.86 18.88 4.28
N PHE A 64 -8.67 17.77 4.99
CA PHE A 64 -9.77 16.88 5.40
C PHE A 64 -10.04 16.88 6.91
N ALA A 65 -9.23 17.57 7.71
CA ALA A 65 -9.31 17.57 9.17
C ALA A 65 -9.27 16.15 9.76
N ILE A 66 -8.45 15.26 9.16
CA ILE A 66 -8.24 13.89 9.63
C ILE A 66 -6.92 13.82 10.40
N THR A 67 -6.98 13.53 11.70
CA THR A 67 -5.85 13.58 12.64
C THR A 67 -5.61 12.28 13.39
N GLU A 68 -6.60 11.38 13.45
CA GLU A 68 -6.49 10.14 14.24
C GLU A 68 -6.27 8.87 13.41
N ILE A 69 -6.35 8.97 12.08
CA ILE A 69 -6.17 7.82 11.21
C ILE A 69 -4.74 7.27 11.33
N GLY A 70 -4.61 5.95 11.37
CA GLY A 70 -3.33 5.30 11.19
C GLY A 70 -2.85 5.44 9.74
N MET A 71 -1.55 5.64 9.53
CA MET A 71 -0.96 5.72 8.20
C MET A 71 0.17 4.71 8.02
N ASP A 72 0.09 3.94 6.93
CA ASP A 72 1.16 3.10 6.41
C ASP A 72 1.47 3.53 4.97
N VAL A 73 2.06 4.72 4.86
CA VAL A 73 2.48 5.34 3.60
C VAL A 73 3.98 5.67 3.71
N PRO A 74 4.86 4.66 3.64
CA PRO A 74 6.30 4.88 3.71
C PRO A 74 6.79 5.69 2.50
N GLU A 75 7.53 6.76 2.76
CA GLU A 75 8.04 7.69 1.73
C GLU A 75 8.89 6.99 0.66
N SER A 76 9.70 6.00 1.06
CA SER A 76 10.51 5.20 0.13
C SER A 76 9.65 4.46 -0.90
N GLU A 77 8.44 4.02 -0.54
CA GLU A 77 7.51 3.35 -1.45
C GLU A 77 6.83 4.35 -2.38
N VAL A 78 6.46 5.53 -1.87
CA VAL A 78 5.93 6.62 -2.67
C VAL A 78 6.96 7.02 -3.73
N MET A 79 8.20 7.25 -3.32
CA MET A 79 9.31 7.58 -4.23
C MET A 79 9.54 6.46 -5.25
N ARG A 80 9.57 5.19 -4.80
CA ARG A 80 9.77 4.06 -5.72
C ARG A 80 8.65 3.99 -6.76
N GLN A 81 7.38 3.99 -6.35
CA GLN A 81 6.28 3.92 -7.31
C GLN A 81 6.24 5.14 -8.24
N THR A 82 6.63 6.32 -7.74
CA THR A 82 6.73 7.54 -8.55
C THR A 82 7.82 7.42 -9.63
N ALA A 83 8.97 6.84 -9.28
CA ALA A 83 10.10 6.69 -10.20
C ALA A 83 9.94 5.55 -11.21
N TYR A 84 9.31 4.43 -10.80
CA TYR A 84 9.22 3.23 -11.63
C TYR A 84 8.03 3.23 -12.60
N TYR A 85 6.98 3.99 -12.32
CA TYR A 85 5.76 3.99 -13.11
C TYR A 85 5.51 5.37 -13.72
N ALA A 86 4.81 5.39 -14.87
CA ALA A 86 4.38 6.63 -15.48
C ALA A 86 3.26 7.26 -14.64
N ASN A 87 3.39 8.56 -14.33
CA ASN A 87 2.45 9.29 -13.50
C ASN A 87 2.10 10.62 -14.17
N ALA A 88 0.81 10.88 -14.35
CA ALA A 88 0.33 12.19 -14.82
C ALA A 88 0.36 13.25 -13.71
N PHE A 89 0.36 12.83 -12.44
CA PHE A 89 0.34 13.70 -11.27
C PHE A 89 1.05 13.07 -10.07
N CYS A 90 1.31 13.88 -9.04
CA CYS A 90 2.00 13.46 -7.83
C CYS A 90 1.11 12.62 -6.91
N PHE A 91 1.74 11.92 -5.97
CA PHE A 91 1.08 11.07 -4.99
C PHE A 91 0.00 11.80 -4.17
N GLU A 92 0.28 13.03 -3.73
CA GLU A 92 -0.66 13.83 -2.93
C GLU A 92 -1.92 14.15 -3.73
N HIS A 93 -1.79 14.39 -5.04
CA HIS A 93 -2.94 14.58 -5.91
C HIS A 93 -3.76 13.30 -6.03
N ALA A 94 -3.10 12.15 -6.16
CA ALA A 94 -3.78 10.85 -6.16
C ALA A 94 -4.54 10.61 -4.85
N LEU A 95 -3.91 10.89 -3.70
CA LEU A 95 -4.54 10.73 -2.39
C LEU A 95 -5.75 11.66 -2.24
N ARG A 96 -5.67 12.91 -2.72
CA ARG A 96 -6.81 13.84 -2.75
C ARG A 96 -7.98 13.30 -3.57
N LEU A 97 -7.71 12.77 -4.76
CA LEU A 97 -8.73 12.16 -5.62
C LEU A 97 -9.39 10.96 -4.93
N ALA A 98 -8.60 10.10 -4.30
CA ALA A 98 -9.09 8.94 -3.55
C ALA A 98 -10.00 9.36 -2.38
N LEU A 99 -9.60 10.35 -1.58
CA LEU A 99 -10.38 10.83 -0.44
C LEU A 99 -11.66 11.56 -0.86
N ASN A 100 -11.60 12.34 -1.94
CA ASN A 100 -12.80 12.98 -2.48
C ASN A 100 -13.80 11.93 -2.97
N ASP A 101 -13.36 10.92 -3.72
CA ASP A 101 -14.25 9.85 -4.17
C ASP A 101 -14.85 9.08 -2.98
N LEU A 102 -14.02 8.74 -1.98
CA LEU A 102 -14.48 8.08 -0.75
C LEU A 102 -15.59 8.86 -0.02
N LEU A 103 -15.52 10.19 -0.01
CA LEU A 103 -16.43 11.07 0.75
C LEU A 103 -17.64 11.56 -0.04
N GLU A 104 -17.61 11.46 -1.37
CA GLU A 104 -18.62 12.07 -2.25
C GLU A 104 -19.30 11.07 -3.18
N ASN A 105 -18.66 9.95 -3.52
CA ASN A 105 -19.17 8.94 -4.44
C ASN A 105 -19.78 7.74 -3.71
N TYR A 106 -21.06 7.47 -4.02
CA TYR A 106 -21.83 6.34 -3.48
C TYR A 106 -22.43 5.47 -4.59
N SER A 107 -21.92 5.59 -5.83
CA SER A 107 -22.41 4.81 -6.97
C SER A 107 -22.15 3.30 -6.80
N ASP A 108 -21.02 2.94 -6.20
CA ASP A 108 -20.74 1.57 -5.79
C ASP A 108 -21.41 1.28 -4.43
N ARG A 109 -22.25 0.24 -4.38
CA ARG A 109 -23.00 -0.15 -3.17
C ARG A 109 -22.11 -0.63 -2.03
N THR A 110 -20.90 -1.08 -2.35
CA THR A 110 -19.90 -1.51 -1.37
C THR A 110 -19.04 -0.37 -0.87
N SER A 111 -19.16 0.84 -1.44
CA SER A 111 -18.35 1.98 -1.02
C SER A 111 -18.66 2.40 0.43
N PRO A 112 -17.69 2.99 1.16
CA PRO A 112 -17.92 3.44 2.52
C PRO A 112 -19.11 4.40 2.65
N LEU A 113 -19.22 5.37 1.73
CA LEU A 113 -20.33 6.33 1.76
C LEU A 113 -21.67 5.67 1.46
N ALA A 114 -21.72 4.73 0.50
CA ALA A 114 -22.93 3.96 0.21
C ALA A 114 -23.39 3.15 1.42
N ARG A 115 -22.46 2.56 2.19
CA ARG A 115 -22.78 1.85 3.43
C ARG A 115 -23.36 2.76 4.50
N GLU A 116 -22.80 3.96 4.70
CA GLU A 116 -23.37 4.95 5.63
C GLU A 116 -24.78 5.37 5.22
N LEU A 117 -25.02 5.56 3.92
CA LEU A 117 -26.34 5.87 3.39
C LEU A 117 -27.32 4.69 3.53
N ALA A 118 -26.86 3.47 3.31
CA ALA A 118 -27.66 2.26 3.48
C ALA A 118 -28.07 2.08 4.96
N ALA A 119 -27.18 2.35 5.91
CA ALA A 119 -27.49 2.34 7.34
C ALA A 119 -28.54 3.39 7.73
N MET A 120 -28.72 4.45 6.93
CA MET A 120 -29.78 5.46 7.08
C MET A 120 -31.06 5.13 6.28
N GLY A 121 -31.09 4.03 5.53
CA GLY A 121 -32.19 3.70 4.61
C GLY A 121 -32.31 4.64 3.41
N ALA A 122 -31.22 5.28 2.99
CA ALA A 122 -31.21 6.40 2.04
C ALA A 122 -30.44 6.12 0.73
N LEU A 123 -30.03 4.87 0.47
CA LEU A 123 -29.08 4.56 -0.61
C LEU A 123 -29.57 4.94 -2.03
N GLU A 124 -30.86 4.74 -2.35
CA GLU A 124 -31.35 4.89 -3.73
C GLU A 124 -31.46 6.34 -4.19
N LYS A 125 -31.88 7.25 -3.30
CA LYS A 125 -32.06 8.67 -3.62
C LYS A 125 -31.86 9.53 -2.38
N PRO A 126 -30.60 9.66 -1.91
CA PRO A 126 -30.31 10.39 -0.70
C PRO A 126 -30.58 11.89 -0.90
N THR A 127 -31.19 12.52 0.09
CA THR A 127 -31.31 13.97 0.15
C THR A 127 -29.95 14.60 0.44
N LYS A 128 -29.79 15.90 0.12
CA LYS A 128 -28.57 16.65 0.45
C LYS A 128 -28.23 16.58 1.95
N SER A 129 -29.24 16.58 2.82
CA SER A 129 -29.02 16.47 4.26
C SER A 129 -28.50 15.09 4.65
N GLN A 130 -29.04 14.01 4.08
CA GLN A 130 -28.55 12.64 4.34
C GLN A 130 -27.12 12.46 3.83
N LEU A 131 -26.79 12.99 2.65
CA LEU A 131 -25.41 12.99 2.13
C LEU A 131 -24.45 13.70 3.08
N LYS A 132 -24.83 14.88 3.58
CA LYS A 132 -24.01 15.62 4.54
C LYS A 132 -23.80 14.82 5.83
N THR A 133 -24.86 14.21 6.36
CA THR A 133 -24.77 13.38 7.57
C THR A 133 -23.90 12.14 7.35
N ALA A 134 -24.05 11.44 6.21
CA ALA A 134 -23.25 10.27 5.87
C ALA A 134 -21.77 10.62 5.68
N ARG A 135 -21.48 11.73 4.97
CA ARG A 135 -20.12 12.26 4.84
C ARG A 135 -19.51 12.60 6.20
N GLN A 136 -20.27 13.26 7.08
CA GLN A 136 -19.77 13.59 8.42
C GLN A 136 -19.46 12.33 9.23
N LYS A 137 -20.36 11.34 9.24
CA LYS A 137 -20.09 10.06 9.91
C LYS A 137 -18.84 9.37 9.37
N LEU A 138 -18.67 9.37 8.06
CA LEU A 138 -17.50 8.77 7.43
C LEU A 138 -16.20 9.51 7.80
N LEU A 139 -16.22 10.85 7.86
CA LEU A 139 -15.12 11.65 8.40
C LEU A 139 -14.84 11.32 9.87
N ASP A 140 -15.88 11.19 10.70
CA ASP A 140 -15.75 10.80 12.09
C ASP A 140 -15.15 9.40 12.22
N THR A 141 -15.49 8.47 11.32
CA THR A 141 -14.92 7.12 11.24
C THR A 141 -13.45 7.14 10.81
N LEU A 142 -13.07 7.98 9.83
CA LEU A 142 -11.67 8.18 9.45
C LEU A 142 -10.85 8.71 10.64
N ASN A 143 -11.47 9.55 11.48
CA ASN A 143 -10.91 10.07 12.73
C ASN A 143 -11.05 9.13 13.93
N ARG A 144 -10.86 7.82 13.74
CA ARG A 144 -10.77 6.85 14.85
C ARG A 144 -9.46 6.09 14.80
N ALA A 145 -8.90 5.81 15.97
CA ALA A 145 -7.65 5.06 16.11
C ALA A 145 -7.65 3.63 15.50
N GLY A 146 -8.83 3.07 15.18
CA GLY A 146 -8.95 1.78 14.48
C GLY A 146 -8.83 1.87 12.95
N SER A 147 -8.96 3.09 12.41
CA SER A 147 -8.94 3.35 10.99
C SER A 147 -7.52 3.44 10.45
N LEU A 148 -7.31 2.97 9.22
CA LEU A 148 -6.01 2.93 8.57
C LEU A 148 -6.16 3.31 7.10
N VAL A 149 -5.22 4.11 6.61
CA VAL A 149 -4.91 4.25 5.19
C VAL A 149 -3.50 3.72 4.93
N SER A 150 -3.37 2.84 3.95
CA SER A 150 -2.10 2.21 3.57
C SER A 150 -1.91 2.30 2.07
N LEU A 151 -0.70 2.63 1.63
CA LEU A 151 -0.33 2.53 0.23
C LEU A 151 -0.11 1.05 -0.12
N VAL A 152 -0.86 0.54 -1.09
CA VAL A 152 -0.69 -0.84 -1.57
C VAL A 152 0.67 -0.95 -2.26
N ARG A 153 1.37 -2.04 -1.95
CA ARG A 153 2.71 -2.36 -2.43
C ARG A 153 2.65 -3.61 -3.31
N PRO A 154 3.51 -3.73 -4.33
CA PRO A 154 3.63 -4.96 -5.10
C PRO A 154 3.85 -6.17 -4.17
N TYR A 155 3.14 -7.27 -4.44
CA TYR A 155 3.34 -8.58 -3.80
C TYR A 155 3.18 -8.62 -2.27
N LYS A 156 2.47 -7.66 -1.67
CA LYS A 156 2.13 -7.66 -0.23
C LYS A 156 0.66 -7.98 0.03
N GLN A 157 0.31 -8.16 1.30
CA GLN A 157 -1.07 -8.25 1.76
C GLN A 157 -1.89 -7.02 1.31
N TYR A 158 -3.22 -7.17 1.26
CA TYR A 158 -4.18 -6.12 0.90
C TYR A 158 -4.21 -5.72 -0.58
N GLN A 159 -3.92 -6.68 -1.47
CA GLN A 159 -4.12 -6.47 -2.91
C GLN A 159 -5.60 -6.17 -3.22
N PRO A 160 -5.86 -5.30 -4.21
CA PRO A 160 -7.21 -5.00 -4.68
C PRO A 160 -7.87 -6.24 -5.31
N LEU A 161 -9.21 -6.25 -5.37
CA LEU A 161 -9.97 -7.45 -5.74
C LEU A 161 -10.34 -7.54 -7.22
N ASN A 162 -10.37 -6.43 -7.95
CA ASN A 162 -10.86 -6.40 -9.33
C ASN A 162 -9.73 -6.46 -10.37
N GLY A 163 -8.54 -6.92 -9.97
CA GLY A 163 -7.38 -7.08 -10.86
C GLY A 163 -6.61 -5.78 -11.14
N GLU A 164 -6.87 -4.72 -10.38
CA GLU A 164 -6.10 -3.49 -10.43
C GLU A 164 -4.65 -3.75 -10.02
N THR A 165 -3.73 -3.07 -10.69
CA THR A 165 -2.30 -3.23 -10.42
C THR A 165 -1.66 -1.88 -10.11
N VAL A 166 -0.62 -1.91 -9.28
CA VAL A 166 0.09 -0.70 -8.83
C VAL A 166 0.89 -0.04 -9.96
N GLU A 167 1.20 -0.77 -11.04
CA GLU A 167 1.82 -0.24 -12.27
C GLU A 167 0.92 0.79 -12.95
N LYS A 168 -0.40 0.55 -12.94
CA LYS A 168 -1.39 1.38 -13.65
C LYS A 168 -2.09 2.36 -12.72
N ASN A 169 -2.12 2.09 -11.42
CA ASN A 169 -2.91 2.84 -10.46
C ASN A 169 -2.10 3.20 -9.21
N TRP A 170 -2.43 4.34 -8.61
CA TRP A 170 -2.25 4.53 -7.18
C TRP A 170 -3.38 3.81 -6.46
N ILE A 171 -3.03 2.93 -5.53
CA ILE A 171 -4.02 2.10 -4.82
C ILE A 171 -3.82 2.27 -3.33
N PHE A 172 -4.89 2.67 -2.66
CA PHE A 172 -4.93 2.86 -1.22
C PHE A 172 -5.82 1.79 -0.60
N PHE A 173 -5.25 1.01 0.30
CA PHE A 173 -6.02 0.13 1.16
C PHE A 173 -6.54 0.93 2.37
N LEU A 174 -7.81 0.73 2.68
CA LEU A 174 -8.49 1.40 3.78
C LEU A 174 -9.08 0.35 4.70
N ARG A 175 -8.86 0.52 6.00
CA ARG A 175 -9.59 -0.21 7.04
C ARG A 175 -10.42 0.80 7.82
N LEU A 176 -11.75 0.65 7.79
CA LEU A 176 -12.68 1.54 8.50
C LEU A 176 -13.63 0.66 9.30
N GLU A 177 -13.62 0.81 10.64
CA GLU A 177 -14.47 0.02 11.55
C GLU A 177 -14.40 -1.50 11.34
N GLY A 178 -13.21 -2.01 11.00
CA GLY A 178 -12.99 -3.44 10.73
C GLY A 178 -13.40 -3.90 9.33
N ALA A 179 -14.07 -3.05 8.54
CA ALA A 179 -14.31 -3.31 7.12
C ALA A 179 -13.12 -2.87 6.25
N TYR A 180 -12.95 -3.55 5.12
CA TYR A 180 -11.85 -3.33 4.18
C TYR A 180 -12.36 -2.73 2.88
N TYR A 181 -11.63 -1.74 2.38
CA TYR A 181 -11.92 -1.02 1.14
C TYR A 181 -10.64 -0.74 0.36
N TRP A 182 -10.81 -0.46 -0.93
CA TRP A 182 -9.76 0.00 -1.81
C TRP A 182 -10.22 1.27 -2.52
N ALA A 183 -9.36 2.29 -2.48
CA ALA A 183 -9.49 3.46 -3.32
C ALA A 183 -8.46 3.37 -4.43
N VAL A 184 -8.94 3.40 -5.67
CA VAL A 184 -8.12 3.22 -6.88
C VAL A 184 -8.14 4.51 -7.66
N VAL A 185 -6.94 4.98 -8.03
CA VAL A 185 -6.75 6.18 -8.84
C VAL A 185 -5.83 5.85 -10.00
N ASP A 186 -6.35 6.01 -11.20
CA ASP A 186 -5.64 5.75 -12.45
C ASP A 186 -4.46 6.73 -12.63
N ARG A 187 -3.26 6.22 -12.89
CA ARG A 187 -2.05 7.06 -12.96
C ARG A 187 -1.99 7.96 -14.18
N SER A 188 -2.68 7.62 -15.28
CA SER A 188 -2.75 8.50 -16.46
C SER A 188 -3.76 9.63 -16.28
N GLY A 189 -4.70 9.50 -15.33
CA GLY A 189 -5.77 10.47 -15.10
C GLY A 189 -6.88 10.40 -16.14
N GLU A 190 -6.88 9.37 -17.00
CA GLU A 190 -7.90 9.17 -18.02
C GLU A 190 -9.19 8.61 -17.43
N LYS A 191 -9.09 7.92 -16.28
CA LYS A 191 -10.23 7.35 -15.56
C LYS A 191 -10.43 8.06 -14.23
N ALA A 192 -11.69 8.24 -13.86
CA ALA A 192 -12.05 8.75 -12.55
C ALA A 192 -11.58 7.78 -11.45
N ALA A 193 -11.23 8.35 -10.29
CA ALA A 193 -11.03 7.56 -9.08
C ALA A 193 -12.32 6.82 -8.70
N TYR A 194 -12.18 5.69 -8.03
CA TYR A 194 -13.31 4.95 -7.49
C TYR A 194 -12.92 4.22 -6.21
N VAL A 195 -13.89 4.07 -5.30
CA VAL A 195 -13.74 3.34 -4.04
C VAL A 195 -14.77 2.23 -3.91
N TYR A 196 -14.32 1.05 -3.50
CA TYR A 196 -15.17 -0.12 -3.27
C TYR A 196 -14.72 -0.90 -2.04
N GLY A 197 -15.62 -1.72 -1.50
CA GLY A 197 -15.40 -2.58 -0.34
C GLY A 197 -15.34 -4.06 -0.71
N MET A 198 -15.05 -4.91 0.28
CA MET A 198 -15.36 -6.34 0.14
C MET A 198 -16.88 -6.55 0.09
N ASN A 199 -17.32 -7.41 -0.83
CA ASN A 199 -18.70 -7.90 -0.92
C ASN A 199 -19.07 -8.79 0.28
#